data_AF-A0A285GIT8-F1
#
_entry.id   AF-A0A285GIT8-F1
#
_cell.length_a   1.000
_cell.length_b   1.000
_cell.length_c   1.000
_cell.angle_alpha   90.00
_cell.angle_beta   90.00
_cell.angle_gamma   90.00
#
_symmetry.space_group_name_H-M   'P 1'
#
loop_
_entity.id
_entity.type
_entity.pdbx_description
1 polymer ?
#
loop_
_entity_poly.entity_id
_entity_poly.type
_entity_poly.pdbx_seq_one_letter_code
_entity_poly.pdbx_strand_id
1 'polypeptide(L)'
;MANEYFLRMGDGERISMTREQIIADLQEGTADAADLGNIPELSGDEIDKLADIIMDPNRIVSVEPGMEIPVTHDIGTLRIDGDQGNSGVGIPSSRLVGCMMHERGFGADTMELGHIDYSFKPVKPVIAQEQQAMEVCQENMTIPLLYGAMPNLGLYYTPDGPFENPGDLLKAFKINEARESIEHAGDHATRDMTWIMQHLQKVGCDGVNFDTIGAAGDGDFYASLYSIKALREEFPNIYIEAGMAGECTLGMHG
;
A
#
# COMPACT_ATOMS: atom_id res chain seq x y z
N MET A 1 -7.45 -15.55 39.80
CA MET A 1 -6.73 -15.70 38.52
C MET A 1 -6.95 -14.42 37.76
N ALA A 2 -5.90 -13.77 37.25
CA ALA A 2 -6.08 -12.59 36.42
C ALA A 2 -6.88 -12.99 35.16
N ASN A 3 -7.77 -12.13 34.70
CA ASN A 3 -8.45 -12.37 33.42
C ASN A 3 -7.41 -12.18 32.30
N GLU A 4 -7.25 -13.18 31.45
CA GLU A 4 -6.40 -13.13 30.25
C GLU A 4 -7.27 -12.86 29.02
N TYR A 5 -6.70 -12.15 28.04
CA TYR A 5 -7.32 -11.77 26.78
C TYR A 5 -6.59 -12.45 25.62
N PHE A 6 -7.33 -12.86 24.59
CA PHE A 6 -6.78 -13.51 23.39
C PHE A 6 -6.34 -12.47 22.36
N LEU A 7 -5.09 -12.54 21.92
CA LEU A 7 -4.51 -11.63 20.93
C LEU A 7 -3.86 -12.41 19.78
N ARG A 8 -3.46 -11.69 18.72
CA ARG A 8 -2.73 -12.23 17.57
C ARG A 8 -1.52 -11.37 17.25
N MET A 9 -0.42 -12.02 16.86
CA MET A 9 0.86 -11.37 16.55
C MET A 9 0.98 -10.90 15.09
N GLY A 10 -0.05 -11.09 14.27
CA GLY A 10 -0.05 -10.73 12.84
C GLY A 10 0.57 -11.79 11.92
N ASP A 11 1.35 -12.73 12.47
CA ASP A 11 1.94 -13.88 11.77
C ASP A 11 1.07 -15.16 11.81
N GLY A 12 -0.14 -15.04 12.37
CA GLY A 12 -1.06 -16.15 12.59
C GLY A 12 -0.93 -16.82 13.96
N GLU A 13 0.08 -16.49 14.76
CA GLU A 13 0.20 -16.94 16.15
C GLU A 13 -0.90 -16.29 17.01
N ARG A 14 -1.41 -17.08 17.96
CA ARG A 14 -2.36 -16.63 18.97
C ARG A 14 -1.71 -16.68 20.34
N ILE A 15 -1.80 -15.59 21.06
CA ILE A 15 -1.25 -15.46 22.41
C ILE A 15 -2.33 -15.09 23.42
N SER A 16 -2.00 -15.16 24.70
CA SER A 16 -2.85 -14.71 25.79
C SER A 16 -2.05 -13.80 26.72
N MET A 17 -2.62 -12.64 27.05
CA MET A 17 -1.98 -11.62 27.87
C MET A 17 -2.95 -11.10 28.95
N THR A 18 -2.44 -10.71 30.11
CA THR A 18 -3.24 -9.99 31.11
C THR A 18 -3.42 -8.52 30.71
N ARG A 19 -4.40 -7.83 31.31
CA ARG A 19 -4.59 -6.38 31.08
C ARG A 19 -3.30 -5.60 31.34
N GLU A 20 -2.58 -5.93 32.40
CA GLU A 20 -1.34 -5.23 32.78
C GLU A 20 -0.25 -5.40 31.72
N GLN A 21 -0.14 -6.60 31.12
CA GLN A 21 0.80 -6.85 30.04
C GLN A 21 0.42 -6.06 28.78
N ILE A 22 -0.86 -6.01 28.43
CA ILE A 22 -1.36 -5.27 27.27
C ILE A 22 -1.12 -3.76 27.42
N ILE A 23 -1.42 -3.20 28.60
CA ILE A 23 -1.19 -1.78 28.88
C ILE A 23 0.30 -1.44 28.81
N ALA A 24 1.16 -2.29 29.38
CA ALA A 24 2.61 -2.08 29.32
C ALA A 24 3.13 -2.10 27.89
N ASP A 25 2.69 -3.07 27.08
CA ASP A 25 3.06 -3.21 25.67
C ASP A 25 2.59 -2.00 24.83
N LEU A 26 1.36 -1.53 25.07
CA LEU A 26 0.83 -0.30 24.46
C LEU A 26 1.66 0.92 24.84
N GLN A 27 2.04 1.07 26.11
CA GLN A 27 2.86 2.19 26.56
C GLN A 27 4.25 2.16 25.93
N GLU A 28 4.89 0.98 25.85
CA GLU A 28 6.21 0.82 25.22
C GLU A 28 6.14 1.15 23.73
N GLY A 29 5.24 0.52 22.98
CA GLY A 29 5.13 0.72 21.53
C GLY A 29 4.72 2.14 21.14
N THR A 30 3.79 2.76 21.89
CA THR A 30 3.35 4.13 21.58
C THR A 30 4.38 5.18 21.99
N ALA A 31 5.17 4.94 23.04
CA ALA A 31 6.29 5.80 23.40
C ALA A 31 7.43 5.72 22.36
N ASP A 32 7.75 4.53 21.86
CA ASP A 32 8.73 4.34 20.79
C ASP A 32 8.29 5.07 19.50
N ALA A 33 7.03 4.89 19.09
CA ALA A 33 6.46 5.61 17.95
C ALA A 33 6.46 7.15 18.15
N ALA A 34 6.21 7.62 19.38
CA ALA A 34 6.24 9.03 19.71
C ALA A 34 7.66 9.63 19.63
N ASP A 35 8.67 8.91 20.13
CA ASP A 35 10.08 9.30 20.04
C ASP A 35 10.56 9.33 18.58
N LEU A 36 10.30 8.24 17.82
CA LEU A 36 10.64 8.14 16.40
C LEU A 36 9.95 9.20 15.54
N GLY A 37 8.66 9.46 15.80
CA GLY A 37 7.88 10.48 15.12
C GLY A 37 8.17 11.91 15.58
N ASN A 38 8.87 12.09 16.70
CA ASN A 38 9.04 13.36 17.40
C ASN A 38 7.69 14.08 17.61
N ILE A 39 6.71 13.32 18.10
CA ILE A 39 5.34 13.76 18.40
C ILE A 39 5.02 13.50 19.88
N PRO A 40 3.99 14.15 20.46
CA PRO A 40 3.61 13.88 21.83
C PRO A 40 3.20 12.42 22.05
N GLU A 41 3.57 11.86 23.20
CA GLU A 41 3.05 10.58 23.67
C GLU A 41 1.51 10.63 23.80
N LEU A 42 0.88 9.47 23.64
CA LEU A 42 -0.55 9.34 23.89
C LEU A 42 -0.87 9.61 25.37
N SER A 43 -1.98 10.28 25.60
CA SER A 43 -2.53 10.46 26.94
C SER A 43 -3.00 9.14 27.55
N GLY A 44 -3.15 9.11 28.87
CA GLY A 44 -3.68 7.92 29.57
C GLY A 44 -5.06 7.50 29.06
N ASP A 45 -5.93 8.46 28.73
CA ASP A 45 -7.27 8.19 28.20
C ASP A 45 -7.22 7.54 26.81
N GLU A 46 -6.25 7.93 25.97
CA GLU A 46 -6.03 7.32 24.65
C GLU A 46 -5.48 5.90 24.77
N ILE A 47 -4.54 5.66 25.70
CA ILE A 47 -4.03 4.32 26.00
C ILE A 47 -5.15 3.41 26.52
N ASP A 48 -5.97 3.90 27.45
CA ASP A 48 -7.11 3.13 27.96
C ASP A 48 -8.11 2.82 26.84
N LYS A 49 -8.35 3.76 25.91
CA LYS A 49 -9.21 3.54 24.76
C LYS A 49 -8.66 2.46 23.81
N LEU A 50 -7.36 2.47 23.53
CA LEU A 50 -6.71 1.42 22.72
C LEU A 50 -6.79 0.07 23.41
N ALA A 51 -6.56 0.03 24.73
CA ALA A 51 -6.67 -1.18 25.50
C ALA A 51 -8.09 -1.76 25.44
N ASP A 52 -9.13 -0.92 25.57
CA ASP A 52 -10.53 -1.36 25.45
C ASP A 52 -10.82 -2.01 24.08
N ILE A 53 -10.24 -1.47 23.00
CA ILE A 53 -10.38 -2.05 21.65
C ILE A 53 -9.66 -3.41 21.56
N ILE A 54 -8.41 -3.47 22.02
CA ILE A 54 -7.57 -4.68 21.94
C ILE A 54 -8.13 -5.80 22.82
N MET A 55 -8.74 -5.45 23.94
CA MET A 55 -9.32 -6.39 24.91
C MET A 55 -10.78 -6.75 24.60
N ASP A 56 -11.37 -6.26 23.51
CA ASP A 56 -12.75 -6.58 23.15
C ASP A 56 -12.88 -8.09 22.80
N PRO A 57 -13.68 -8.87 23.56
CA PRO A 57 -13.83 -10.30 23.30
C PRO A 57 -14.73 -10.61 22.09
N ASN A 58 -15.36 -9.60 21.49
CA ASN A 58 -16.28 -9.79 20.37
C ASN A 58 -15.54 -10.16 19.09
N ARG A 59 -16.01 -11.21 18.43
CA ARG A 59 -15.49 -11.63 17.12
C ARG A 59 -15.88 -10.67 15.98
N ILE A 60 -17.01 -9.98 16.12
CA ILE A 60 -17.53 -9.02 15.15
C ILE A 60 -17.72 -7.72 15.91
N VAL A 61 -17.04 -6.67 15.45
CA VAL A 61 -17.16 -5.31 15.97
C VAL A 61 -17.90 -4.44 14.94
N SER A 62 -18.60 -3.44 15.43
CA SER A 62 -19.32 -2.47 14.60
C SER A 62 -19.33 -1.12 15.32
N VAL A 63 -19.82 -0.10 14.63
CA VAL A 63 -19.88 1.28 15.12
C VAL A 63 -21.32 1.76 15.17
N GLU A 64 -21.58 2.81 15.96
CA GLU A 64 -22.89 3.44 15.98
C GLU A 64 -23.20 4.11 14.63
N PRO A 65 -24.47 4.18 14.19
CA PRO A 65 -24.83 4.91 12.98
C PRO A 65 -24.34 6.36 13.01
N GLY A 66 -23.64 6.78 11.97
CA GLY A 66 -22.97 8.07 11.87
C GLY A 66 -21.50 8.07 12.31
N MET A 67 -20.99 6.94 12.80
CA MET A 67 -19.59 6.74 13.19
C MET A 67 -18.84 5.80 12.21
N GLU A 68 -19.45 5.48 11.07
CA GLU A 68 -18.82 4.70 10.00
C GLU A 68 -17.59 5.44 9.45
N ILE A 69 -16.55 4.66 9.13
CA ILE A 69 -15.33 5.17 8.50
C ILE A 69 -15.30 4.75 7.02
N PRO A 70 -14.72 5.57 6.13
CA PRO A 70 -14.55 5.18 4.74
C PRO A 70 -13.80 3.85 4.63
N VAL A 71 -14.41 2.89 3.93
CA VAL A 71 -13.81 1.59 3.65
C VAL A 71 -13.10 1.66 2.31
N THR A 72 -11.78 1.60 2.35
CA THR A 72 -10.93 1.55 1.15
C THR A 72 -10.40 0.13 0.95
N HIS A 73 -10.09 -0.22 -0.29
CA HIS A 73 -9.50 -1.51 -0.64
C HIS A 73 -8.33 -1.31 -1.59
N ASP A 74 -7.19 -1.89 -1.22
CA ASP A 74 -6.04 -2.10 -2.09
C ASP A 74 -6.21 -3.37 -2.93
N ILE A 75 -5.38 -3.51 -3.97
CA ILE A 75 -5.29 -4.65 -4.90
C ILE A 75 -6.64 -5.04 -5.55
N GLY A 76 -7.61 -4.13 -5.49
CA GLY A 76 -8.99 -4.53 -5.30
C GLY A 76 -9.61 -5.27 -6.48
N THR A 77 -9.28 -4.88 -7.72
CA THR A 77 -9.75 -5.63 -8.91
C THR A 77 -9.21 -7.05 -9.00
N LEU A 78 -8.06 -7.30 -8.39
CA LEU A 78 -7.33 -8.56 -8.45
C LEU A 78 -7.66 -9.47 -7.26
N ARG A 79 -8.30 -8.96 -6.20
CA ARG A 79 -8.75 -9.77 -5.05
C ARG A 79 -9.64 -10.94 -5.45
N ILE A 80 -10.45 -10.76 -6.49
CA ILE A 80 -11.37 -11.80 -6.98
C ILE A 80 -10.69 -12.69 -8.02
N ASP A 81 -10.14 -12.09 -9.08
CA ASP A 81 -9.56 -12.81 -10.25
C ASP A 81 -8.14 -13.34 -10.02
N GLY A 82 -7.33 -12.62 -9.25
CA GLY A 82 -5.93 -12.93 -8.97
C GLY A 82 -5.77 -14.23 -8.19
N ASP A 83 -4.57 -14.82 -8.29
CA ASP A 83 -4.23 -16.01 -7.54
C ASP A 83 -3.88 -15.69 -6.07
N GLN A 84 -3.68 -16.73 -5.27
CA GLN A 84 -3.32 -16.61 -3.85
C GLN A 84 -1.93 -15.97 -3.64
N GLY A 85 -1.07 -15.97 -4.66
CA GLY A 85 0.23 -15.30 -4.60
C GLY A 85 0.10 -13.78 -4.69
N ASN A 86 -0.93 -13.29 -5.37
CA ASN A 86 -1.29 -11.88 -5.45
C ASN A 86 -2.49 -11.53 -4.53
N SER A 87 -2.62 -12.22 -3.40
CA SER A 87 -3.68 -12.02 -2.40
C SER A 87 -5.12 -12.16 -2.94
N GLY A 88 -5.30 -12.83 -4.07
CA GLY A 88 -6.59 -13.08 -4.69
C GLY A 88 -7.18 -14.46 -4.39
N VAL A 89 -8.42 -14.69 -4.81
CA VAL A 89 -9.16 -15.95 -4.57
C VAL A 89 -9.33 -16.85 -5.79
N GLY A 90 -8.80 -16.44 -6.96
CA GLY A 90 -8.78 -17.24 -8.18
C GLY A 90 -10.17 -17.50 -8.78
N ILE A 91 -11.13 -16.61 -8.54
CA ILE A 91 -12.47 -16.68 -9.13
C ILE A 91 -12.46 -15.83 -10.40
N PRO A 92 -12.55 -16.45 -11.60
CA PRO A 92 -12.45 -15.72 -12.85
C PRO A 92 -13.46 -14.56 -12.91
N SER A 93 -12.94 -13.34 -12.95
CA SER A 93 -13.75 -12.13 -13.01
C SER A 93 -13.01 -11.05 -13.79
N SER A 94 -13.73 -10.24 -14.56
CA SER A 94 -13.08 -9.08 -15.19
C SER A 94 -12.78 -8.03 -14.13
N ARG A 95 -11.76 -7.18 -14.36
CA ARG A 95 -11.44 -6.05 -13.47
C ARG A 95 -12.64 -5.16 -13.17
N LEU A 96 -13.50 -4.91 -14.16
CA LEU A 96 -14.76 -4.18 -13.97
C LEU A 96 -15.71 -4.88 -12.99
N VAL A 97 -15.88 -6.21 -13.13
CA VAL A 97 -16.70 -6.99 -12.18
C VAL A 97 -16.09 -6.97 -10.78
N GLY A 98 -14.75 -7.04 -10.68
CA GLY A 98 -14.02 -6.87 -9.43
C GLY A 98 -14.31 -5.53 -8.75
N CYS A 99 -14.21 -4.41 -9.49
CA CYS A 99 -14.57 -3.08 -8.99
C CYS A 99 -16.01 -3.02 -8.49
N MET A 100 -16.98 -3.41 -9.33
CA MET A 100 -18.40 -3.34 -8.98
C MET A 100 -18.77 -4.26 -7.82
N MET A 101 -18.07 -5.39 -7.66
CA MET A 101 -18.29 -6.29 -6.52
C MET A 101 -17.88 -5.64 -5.20
N HIS A 102 -16.76 -4.93 -5.17
CA HIS A 102 -16.32 -4.21 -3.98
C HIS A 102 -17.26 -3.06 -3.62
N GLU A 103 -17.63 -2.24 -4.61
CA GLU A 103 -18.60 -1.14 -4.40
C GLU A 103 -19.96 -1.68 -3.92
N ARG A 104 -20.57 -2.59 -4.68
CA ARG A 104 -22.00 -2.93 -4.52
C ARG A 104 -22.24 -4.09 -3.56
N GLY A 105 -21.30 -5.02 -3.49
CA GLY A 105 -21.40 -6.23 -2.68
C GLY A 105 -20.74 -6.07 -1.32
N PHE A 106 -19.55 -5.47 -1.27
CA PHE A 106 -18.79 -5.31 -0.03
C PHE A 106 -18.97 -3.94 0.63
N GLY A 107 -19.52 -2.96 -0.10
CA GLY A 107 -19.78 -1.62 0.44
C GLY A 107 -18.51 -0.79 0.58
N ALA A 108 -17.55 -0.95 -0.32
CA ALA A 108 -16.37 -0.10 -0.37
C ALA A 108 -16.76 1.34 -0.72
N ASP A 109 -16.15 2.32 -0.05
CA ASP A 109 -16.37 3.76 -0.27
C ASP A 109 -15.39 4.35 -1.29
N THR A 110 -14.27 3.66 -1.54
CA THR A 110 -13.36 3.93 -2.66
C THR A 110 -12.85 2.63 -3.24
N MET A 111 -12.34 2.69 -4.46
CA MET A 111 -11.75 1.54 -5.11
C MET A 111 -10.54 1.95 -5.94
N GLU A 112 -9.75 0.98 -6.34
CA GLU A 112 -8.67 1.18 -7.30
C GLU A 112 -8.70 0.15 -8.42
N LEU A 113 -8.29 0.62 -9.60
CA LEU A 113 -7.96 -0.22 -10.74
C LEU A 113 -6.46 -0.49 -10.73
N GLY A 114 -6.07 -1.74 -10.98
CA GLY A 114 -4.67 -2.13 -11.09
C GLY A 114 -4.42 -3.04 -12.28
N HIS A 115 -3.18 -3.04 -12.78
CA HIS A 115 -2.69 -4.08 -13.68
C HIS A 115 -2.39 -5.36 -12.89
N ILE A 116 -2.47 -6.55 -13.53
CA ILE A 116 -2.34 -7.85 -12.83
C ILE A 116 -1.02 -8.03 -12.06
N ASP A 117 0.06 -7.43 -12.55
CA ASP A 117 1.37 -7.42 -11.87
C ASP A 117 1.39 -6.49 -10.65
N TYR A 118 0.43 -5.57 -10.58
CA TYR A 118 0.26 -4.57 -9.54
C TYR A 118 1.50 -3.69 -9.32
N SER A 119 2.32 -3.51 -10.37
CA SER A 119 3.45 -2.59 -10.40
C SER A 119 3.33 -1.58 -11.53
N PHE A 120 3.94 -0.40 -11.40
CA PHE A 120 3.91 0.61 -12.47
C PHE A 120 4.68 0.16 -13.73
N LYS A 121 5.85 -0.47 -13.60
CA LYS A 121 6.72 -0.75 -14.75
C LYS A 121 6.02 -1.52 -15.89
N PRO A 122 5.24 -2.59 -15.63
CA PRO A 122 4.56 -3.34 -16.68
C PRO A 122 3.37 -2.61 -17.33
N VAL A 123 2.88 -1.53 -16.74
CA VAL A 123 1.78 -0.73 -17.28
C VAL A 123 2.22 0.07 -18.50
N LYS A 124 3.45 0.57 -18.50
CA LYS A 124 3.94 1.51 -19.52
C LYS A 124 3.77 1.00 -20.97
N PRO A 125 4.09 -0.26 -21.32
CA PRO A 125 3.88 -0.78 -22.68
C PRO A 125 2.41 -0.94 -23.08
N VAL A 126 1.49 -1.05 -22.12
CA VAL A 126 0.06 -1.32 -22.32
C VAL A 126 -0.83 -0.15 -21.89
N ILE A 127 -0.28 1.06 -21.76
CA ILE A 127 -0.98 2.22 -21.19
C ILE A 127 -2.33 2.51 -21.86
N ALA A 128 -2.46 2.30 -23.18
CA ALA A 128 -3.70 2.55 -23.90
C ALA A 128 -4.82 1.57 -23.47
N GLN A 129 -4.46 0.33 -23.13
CA GLN A 129 -5.42 -0.64 -22.58
C GLN A 129 -5.82 -0.27 -21.16
N GLU A 130 -4.87 0.24 -20.36
CA GLU A 130 -5.15 0.70 -18.99
C GLU A 130 -6.02 1.96 -18.98
N GLN A 131 -5.80 2.88 -19.91
CA GLN A 131 -6.68 4.04 -20.10
C GLN A 131 -8.10 3.61 -20.46
N GLN A 132 -8.26 2.69 -21.42
CA GLN A 132 -9.58 2.16 -21.77
C GLN A 132 -10.25 1.45 -20.58
N ALA A 133 -9.49 0.66 -19.81
CA ALA A 133 -10.03 -0.02 -18.63
C ALA A 133 -10.47 0.98 -17.56
N MET A 134 -9.70 2.06 -17.34
CA MET A 134 -10.05 3.14 -16.43
C MET A 134 -11.35 3.84 -16.86
N GLU A 135 -11.47 4.26 -18.13
CA GLU A 135 -12.69 4.89 -18.66
C GLU A 135 -13.92 4.00 -18.46
N VAL A 136 -13.81 2.73 -18.84
CA VAL A 136 -14.92 1.76 -18.71
C VAL A 136 -15.32 1.57 -17.26
N CYS A 137 -14.36 1.52 -16.33
CA CYS A 137 -14.68 1.38 -14.91
C CYS A 137 -15.31 2.67 -14.37
N GLN A 138 -14.74 3.84 -14.65
CA GLN A 138 -15.27 5.15 -14.28
C GLN A 138 -16.73 5.34 -14.73
N GLU A 139 -17.08 4.93 -15.96
CA GLU A 139 -18.47 5.00 -16.47
C GLU A 139 -19.47 4.10 -15.72
N ASN A 140 -18.99 3.10 -14.98
CA ASN A 140 -19.83 2.08 -14.33
C ASN A 140 -19.80 2.14 -12.79
N MET A 141 -19.02 3.05 -12.22
CA MET A 141 -18.79 3.19 -10.79
C MET A 141 -19.37 4.52 -10.29
N THR A 142 -19.74 4.57 -9.01
CA THR A 142 -20.18 5.78 -8.31
C THR A 142 -19.12 6.28 -7.34
N ILE A 143 -18.42 5.35 -6.68
CA ILE A 143 -17.32 5.65 -5.77
C ILE A 143 -16.05 6.10 -6.53
N PRO A 144 -15.18 6.92 -5.90
CA PRO A 144 -13.89 7.29 -6.50
C PRO A 144 -13.07 6.06 -6.87
N LEU A 145 -12.49 6.09 -8.08
CA LEU A 145 -11.66 5.03 -8.62
C LEU A 145 -10.23 5.53 -8.89
N LEU A 146 -9.33 5.19 -7.96
CA LEU A 146 -7.91 5.46 -8.05
C LEU A 146 -7.23 4.45 -8.99
N TYR A 147 -5.96 4.69 -9.34
CA TYR A 147 -5.10 3.67 -9.92
C TYR A 147 -4.09 3.17 -8.88
N GLY A 148 -4.12 1.88 -8.57
CA GLY A 148 -3.26 1.24 -7.58
C GLY A 148 -2.10 0.51 -8.23
N ALA A 149 -0.87 0.82 -7.79
CA ALA A 149 0.32 0.12 -8.21
C ALA A 149 1.50 0.34 -7.26
N MET A 150 2.36 -0.67 -7.16
CA MET A 150 3.64 -0.60 -6.47
C MET A 150 4.72 0.07 -7.34
N PRO A 151 5.64 0.86 -6.75
CA PRO A 151 6.85 1.32 -7.44
C PRO A 151 7.72 0.15 -7.89
N ASN A 152 7.89 -0.85 -7.02
CA ASN A 152 8.56 -2.14 -7.22
C ASN A 152 9.89 -2.02 -8.00
N LEU A 153 10.89 -1.40 -7.36
CA LEU A 153 12.21 -1.21 -7.99
C LEU A 153 12.91 -2.52 -8.37
N GLY A 154 12.51 -3.65 -7.79
CA GLY A 154 12.99 -4.98 -8.18
C GLY A 154 12.92 -5.21 -9.69
N LEU A 155 11.85 -4.73 -10.33
CA LEU A 155 11.66 -4.85 -11.77
C LEU A 155 12.65 -4.01 -12.58
N TYR A 156 13.26 -2.97 -12.02
CA TYR A 156 14.23 -2.12 -12.72
C TYR A 156 15.65 -2.70 -12.69
N TYR A 157 15.87 -3.75 -11.91
CA TYR A 157 17.15 -4.44 -11.81
C TYR A 157 17.21 -5.70 -12.70
N THR A 158 18.41 -6.13 -13.06
CA THR A 158 18.63 -7.39 -13.78
C THR A 158 18.09 -8.58 -12.97
N PRO A 159 17.47 -9.57 -13.64
CA PRO A 159 17.44 -9.78 -15.08
C PRO A 159 16.34 -9.03 -15.85
N ASP A 160 15.32 -8.51 -15.17
CA ASP A 160 14.10 -7.97 -15.81
C ASP A 160 14.22 -6.48 -16.20
N GLY A 161 15.19 -5.79 -15.60
CA GLY A 161 15.46 -4.39 -15.82
C GLY A 161 16.89 -4.10 -16.29
N PRO A 162 17.13 -2.84 -16.69
CA PRO A 162 18.38 -2.46 -17.34
C PRO A 162 19.54 -2.22 -16.36
N PHE A 163 19.30 -2.15 -15.05
CA PHE A 163 20.31 -1.79 -14.06
C PHE A 163 20.82 -3.03 -13.31
N GLU A 164 22.11 -3.11 -13.01
CA GLU A 164 22.68 -4.26 -12.31
C GLU A 164 22.08 -4.43 -10.91
N ASN A 165 21.74 -5.67 -10.52
CA ASN A 165 21.08 -5.93 -9.24
C ASN A 165 21.95 -5.48 -8.04
N PRO A 166 21.48 -4.53 -7.19
CA PRO A 166 22.25 -4.03 -6.07
C PRO A 166 22.62 -5.13 -5.06
N GLY A 167 21.75 -6.11 -4.86
CA GLY A 167 22.02 -7.25 -3.98
C GLY A 167 23.21 -8.09 -4.46
N ASP A 168 23.39 -8.26 -5.77
CA ASP A 168 24.54 -8.98 -6.32
C ASP A 168 25.82 -8.13 -6.30
N LEU A 169 25.70 -6.83 -6.56
CA LEU A 169 26.81 -5.88 -6.44
C LEU A 169 27.34 -5.80 -5.00
N LEU A 170 26.44 -5.74 -4.01
CA LEU A 170 26.79 -5.73 -2.60
C LEU A 170 27.49 -7.03 -2.17
N LYS A 171 27.01 -8.20 -2.62
CA LYS A 171 27.70 -9.49 -2.40
C LYS A 171 29.11 -9.51 -2.99
N ALA A 172 29.33 -8.76 -4.07
CA ALA A 172 30.64 -8.60 -4.72
C ALA A 172 31.49 -7.46 -4.12
N PHE A 173 31.06 -6.83 -3.02
CA PHE A 173 31.72 -5.68 -2.38
C PHE A 173 31.84 -4.44 -3.28
N LYS A 174 30.97 -4.32 -4.29
CA LYS A 174 30.90 -3.20 -5.23
C LYS A 174 29.89 -2.14 -4.75
N ILE A 175 30.23 -1.46 -3.65
CA ILE A 175 29.30 -0.57 -2.94
C ILE A 175 28.92 0.66 -3.77
N ASN A 176 29.89 1.26 -4.47
CA ASN A 176 29.64 2.46 -5.27
C ASN A 176 28.74 2.14 -6.46
N GLU A 177 29.01 1.02 -7.12
CA GLU A 177 28.22 0.54 -8.25
C GLU A 177 26.79 0.15 -7.82
N ALA A 178 26.64 -0.45 -6.63
CA ALA A 178 25.32 -0.75 -6.06
C ALA A 178 24.51 0.54 -5.85
N ARG A 179 25.14 1.56 -5.26
CA ARG A 179 24.51 2.87 -5.04
C ARG A 179 24.13 3.53 -6.37
N GLU A 180 25.04 3.59 -7.34
CA GLU A 180 24.76 4.15 -8.66
C GLU A 180 23.62 3.40 -9.37
N SER A 181 23.55 2.07 -9.22
CA SER A 181 22.44 1.28 -9.77
C SER A 181 21.09 1.66 -9.14
N ILE A 182 21.06 1.81 -7.80
CA ILE A 182 19.85 2.23 -7.07
C ILE A 182 19.41 3.63 -7.51
N GLU A 183 20.34 4.59 -7.59
CA GLU A 183 20.05 5.97 -8.01
C GLU A 183 19.48 6.00 -9.45
N HIS A 184 20.10 5.28 -10.38
CA HIS A 184 19.60 5.21 -11.76
C HIS A 184 18.24 4.51 -11.87
N ALA A 185 18.01 3.47 -11.08
CA ALA A 185 16.71 2.79 -11.01
C ALA A 185 15.62 3.71 -10.45
N GLY A 186 15.92 4.44 -9.39
CA GLY A 186 15.01 5.40 -8.78
C GLY A 186 14.60 6.52 -9.74
N ASP A 187 15.56 7.10 -10.47
CA ASP A 187 15.28 8.11 -11.49
C ASP A 187 14.45 7.56 -12.66
N HIS A 188 14.69 6.31 -13.06
CA HIS A 188 13.88 5.65 -14.09
C HIS A 188 12.45 5.41 -13.61
N ALA A 189 12.30 4.83 -12.42
CA ALA A 189 11.01 4.55 -11.81
C ALA A 189 10.20 5.83 -11.62
N THR A 190 10.83 6.93 -11.18
CA THR A 190 10.18 8.25 -11.07
C THR A 190 9.54 8.69 -12.38
N ARG A 191 10.29 8.58 -13.49
CA ARG A 191 9.78 8.96 -14.82
C ARG A 191 8.62 8.07 -15.25
N ASP A 192 8.71 6.77 -15.01
CA ASP A 192 7.69 5.81 -15.42
C ASP A 192 6.39 6.00 -14.66
N MET A 193 6.45 6.07 -13.33
CA MET A 193 5.28 6.32 -12.47
C MET A 193 4.58 7.63 -12.82
N THR A 194 5.34 8.71 -12.94
CA THR A 194 4.81 10.03 -13.32
C THR A 194 4.16 9.98 -14.70
N TRP A 195 4.83 9.37 -15.69
CA TRP A 195 4.32 9.29 -17.06
C TRP A 195 3.04 8.46 -17.15
N ILE A 196 2.96 7.33 -16.45
CA ILE A 196 1.76 6.48 -16.41
C ILE A 196 0.58 7.26 -15.85
N MET A 197 0.77 7.90 -14.69
CA MET A 197 -0.30 8.67 -14.07
C MET A 197 -0.73 9.88 -14.92
N GLN A 198 0.19 10.58 -15.58
CA GLN A 198 -0.15 11.63 -16.55
C GLN A 198 -1.06 11.12 -17.68
N HIS A 199 -0.94 9.86 -18.10
CA HIS A 199 -1.80 9.28 -19.12
C HIS A 199 -3.16 8.86 -18.56
N LEU A 200 -3.18 8.28 -17.36
CA LEU A 200 -4.42 7.89 -16.70
C LEU A 200 -5.27 9.09 -16.26
N GLN A 201 -4.62 10.18 -15.82
CA GLN A 201 -5.30 11.45 -15.50
C GLN A 201 -6.03 12.06 -16.71
N LYS A 202 -5.51 11.86 -17.94
CA LYS A 202 -6.18 12.35 -19.17
C LYS A 202 -7.51 11.66 -19.46
N VAL A 203 -7.77 10.51 -18.84
CA VAL A 203 -8.99 9.72 -19.04
C VAL A 203 -9.86 9.66 -17.79
N GLY A 204 -9.67 10.62 -16.87
CA GLY A 204 -10.56 10.81 -15.72
C GLY A 204 -10.25 9.95 -14.51
N CYS A 205 -9.05 9.36 -14.40
CA CYS A 205 -8.64 8.68 -13.18
C CYS A 205 -8.68 9.65 -11.97
N ASP A 206 -9.35 9.26 -10.87
CA ASP A 206 -9.54 10.16 -9.73
C ASP A 206 -8.25 10.43 -8.94
N GLY A 207 -7.33 9.48 -8.95
CA GLY A 207 -6.11 9.56 -8.15
C GLY A 207 -5.22 8.34 -8.29
N VAL A 208 -4.24 8.24 -7.41
CA VAL A 208 -3.26 7.15 -7.40
C VAL A 208 -3.06 6.64 -5.99
N ASN A 209 -3.01 5.32 -5.86
CA ASN A 209 -2.48 4.65 -4.69
C ASN A 209 -1.08 4.14 -5.04
N PHE A 210 -0.07 4.83 -4.52
CA PHE A 210 1.30 4.32 -4.52
C PHE A 210 1.40 3.29 -3.40
N ASP A 211 1.26 2.03 -3.77
CA ASP A 211 1.19 0.95 -2.81
C ASP A 211 2.59 0.42 -2.45
N THR A 212 2.72 -0.09 -1.22
CA THR A 212 3.93 -0.78 -0.73
C THR A 212 5.24 0.00 -0.99
N ILE A 213 5.20 1.32 -0.78
CA ILE A 213 6.33 2.24 -0.96
C ILE A 213 7.49 1.85 -0.05
N GLY A 214 8.70 1.83 -0.62
CA GLY A 214 9.93 1.55 0.12
C GLY A 214 10.21 0.05 0.28
N ALA A 215 9.39 -0.82 -0.34
CA ALA A 215 9.55 -2.27 -0.30
C ALA A 215 10.93 -2.74 -0.78
N ALA A 216 11.47 -2.07 -1.80
CA ALA A 216 12.79 -2.33 -2.37
C ALA A 216 13.86 -1.34 -1.89
N GLY A 217 13.59 -0.58 -0.82
CA GLY A 217 14.56 0.24 -0.11
C GLY A 217 14.44 1.73 -0.40
N ASP A 218 15.51 2.45 -0.09
CA ASP A 218 15.58 3.91 -0.17
C ASP A 218 15.38 4.46 -1.59
N GLY A 219 15.90 3.77 -2.62
CA GLY A 219 15.66 4.13 -4.01
C GLY A 219 14.18 4.06 -4.41
N ASP A 220 13.43 3.13 -3.82
CA ASP A 220 12.00 2.92 -4.09
C ASP A 220 11.17 4.03 -3.43
N PHE A 221 11.52 4.35 -2.18
CA PHE A 221 10.94 5.48 -1.47
C PHE A 221 11.26 6.80 -2.16
N TYR A 222 12.51 7.01 -2.57
CA TYR A 222 12.93 8.17 -3.36
C TYR A 222 12.07 8.32 -4.62
N ALA A 223 11.93 7.25 -5.41
CA ALA A 223 11.18 7.31 -6.66
C ALA A 223 9.71 7.67 -6.43
N SER A 224 9.13 7.13 -5.37
CA SER A 224 7.75 7.40 -4.97
C SER A 224 7.55 8.86 -4.58
N LEU A 225 8.38 9.39 -3.68
CA LEU A 225 8.27 10.79 -3.23
C LEU A 225 8.45 11.80 -4.37
N TYR A 226 9.41 11.57 -5.27
CA TYR A 226 9.63 12.45 -6.41
C TYR A 226 8.49 12.35 -7.44
N SER A 227 7.89 11.17 -7.61
CA SER A 227 6.70 11.02 -8.46
C SER A 227 5.49 11.73 -7.86
N ILE A 228 5.24 11.57 -6.55
CA ILE A 228 4.19 12.26 -5.81
C ILE A 228 4.34 13.77 -5.95
N LYS A 229 5.57 14.29 -5.78
CA LYS A 229 5.88 15.70 -5.94
C LYS A 229 5.55 16.18 -7.36
N ALA A 230 6.04 15.48 -8.39
CA ALA A 230 5.80 15.85 -9.79
C ALA A 230 4.30 15.85 -10.12
N LEU A 231 3.57 14.83 -9.68
CA LEU A 231 2.12 14.72 -9.89
C LEU A 231 1.34 15.80 -9.16
N ARG A 232 1.71 16.15 -7.91
CA ARG A 232 1.07 17.24 -7.17
C ARG A 232 1.34 18.59 -7.82
N GLU A 233 2.54 18.81 -8.37
CA GLU A 233 2.89 20.05 -9.08
C GLU A 233 2.07 20.21 -10.38
N GLU A 234 1.89 19.13 -11.14
CA GLU A 234 1.13 19.16 -12.41
C GLU A 234 -0.39 19.12 -12.21
N PHE A 235 -0.85 18.33 -11.24
CA PHE A 235 -2.26 18.12 -10.90
C PHE A 235 -2.50 18.49 -9.43
N PRO A 236 -2.65 19.80 -9.09
CA PRO A 236 -2.74 20.25 -7.69
C PRO A 236 -3.84 19.59 -6.86
N ASN A 237 -4.90 19.09 -7.50
CA ASN A 237 -6.06 18.49 -6.86
C ASN A 237 -6.11 16.94 -6.97
N ILE A 238 -5.08 16.30 -7.52
CA ILE A 238 -5.04 14.83 -7.63
C ILE A 238 -5.11 14.18 -6.24
N TYR A 239 -5.91 13.13 -6.07
CA TYR A 239 -5.89 12.34 -4.85
C TYR A 239 -4.67 11.40 -4.88
N ILE A 240 -3.86 11.41 -3.82
CA ILE A 240 -2.65 10.60 -3.71
C ILE A 240 -2.72 9.87 -2.38
N GLU A 241 -2.76 8.55 -2.45
CA GLU A 241 -2.52 7.64 -1.35
C GLU A 241 -1.08 7.12 -1.43
N ALA A 242 -0.43 7.05 -0.28
CA ALA A 242 0.96 6.62 -0.13
C ALA A 242 1.02 5.49 0.91
N GLY A 243 0.79 4.26 0.45
CA GLY A 243 0.86 3.05 1.27
C GLY A 243 2.31 2.67 1.51
N MET A 244 2.77 2.68 2.76
CA MET A 244 4.15 2.34 3.11
C MET A 244 4.31 0.83 3.30
N ALA A 245 5.43 0.25 2.81
CA ALA A 245 5.76 -1.17 2.99
C ALA A 245 6.01 -1.55 4.46
N GLY A 246 6.37 -0.57 5.28
CA GLY A 246 6.67 -0.73 6.69
C GLY A 246 7.22 0.58 7.28
N GLU A 247 7.44 0.57 8.58
CA GLU A 247 8.00 1.71 9.30
C GLU A 247 9.45 2.00 8.89
N CYS A 248 10.24 0.96 8.66
CA CYS A 248 11.63 1.08 8.25
C CYS A 248 11.79 0.84 6.74
N THR A 249 12.40 1.79 6.02
CA THR A 249 12.73 1.68 4.59
C THR A 249 13.98 0.84 4.34
N LEU A 250 13.96 -0.44 4.75
CA LEU A 250 15.13 -1.33 4.68
C LEU A 250 15.26 -2.08 3.34
N GLY A 251 14.22 -2.08 2.51
CA GLY A 251 14.21 -2.82 1.25
C GLY A 251 14.12 -4.33 1.42
N MET A 252 13.51 -4.78 2.53
CA MET A 252 13.31 -6.18 2.87
C MET A 252 11.82 -6.51 2.99
N HIS A 253 11.00 -5.98 2.08
CA HIS A 253 9.61 -6.41 2.02
C HIS A 253 9.54 -7.85 1.51
N GLY A 254 8.85 -8.70 2.27
CA GLY A 254 8.65 -10.13 2.01
C GLY A 254 7.46 -10.65 2.79
#